data_AF-A0A9R1UI51-F1
#
_entry.id   AF-A0A9R1UI51-F1
#
_cell.length_a   1.000
_cell.length_b   1.000
_cell.length_c   1.000
_cell.angle_alpha   90.00
_cell.angle_beta   90.00
_cell.angle_gamma   90.00
#
_symmetry.space_group_name_H-M   'P 1'
#
loop_
_entity.id
_entity.type
_entity.pdbx_description
1 polymer ?
#
loop_
_entity_poly.entity_id
_entity_poly.type
_entity_poly.pdbx_seq_one_letter_code
_entity_poly.pdbx_strand_id
1 'polypeptide(L)'
;MSDKRNIQDQQRRLLAEKYELRRKLYKAFSKDTDLPNDVREKHRCKLADLPRNSSFTRAVNRCVFTGRARSVYQMFRVSRIVFRDLASRANCLKVGPLFPSAINPNHSYQKYYAWIVDTEILEALKYLLLFGRVLESLG
;
A
#
# COMPACT_ATOMS: atom_id res chain seq x y z
N MET A 1 -12.39 25.86 0.55
CA MET A 1 -11.16 25.64 -0.29
C MET A 1 -10.15 24.63 0.30
N SER A 2 -10.20 24.29 1.60
CA SER A 2 -9.41 23.19 2.17
C SER A 2 -9.92 21.81 1.70
N ASP A 3 -11.24 21.65 1.68
CA ASP A 3 -11.89 20.33 1.63
C ASP A 3 -11.73 19.63 0.29
N LYS A 4 -11.77 20.38 -0.84
CA LYS A 4 -11.56 19.84 -2.19
C LYS A 4 -10.23 19.09 -2.32
N ARG A 5 -9.16 19.56 -1.67
CA ARG A 5 -7.83 18.92 -1.72
C ARG A 5 -7.78 17.65 -0.87
N ASN A 6 -8.49 17.63 0.25
CA ASN A 6 -8.62 16.44 1.10
C ASN A 6 -9.45 15.36 0.39
N ILE A 7 -10.57 15.75 -0.26
CA ILE A 7 -11.41 14.85 -1.05
C ILE A 7 -10.61 14.21 -2.20
N GLN A 8 -9.83 15.01 -2.93
CA GLN A 8 -8.96 14.47 -4.00
C GLN A 8 -7.90 13.51 -3.46
N ASP A 9 -7.30 13.80 -2.29
CA ASP A 9 -6.32 12.90 -1.68
C ASP A 9 -6.97 11.59 -1.22
N GLN A 10 -8.18 11.67 -0.67
CA GLN A 10 -8.98 10.50 -0.31
C GLN A 10 -9.31 9.64 -1.53
N GLN A 11 -9.76 10.26 -2.63
CA GLN A 11 -10.00 9.55 -3.89
C GLN A 11 -8.75 8.83 -4.42
N ARG A 12 -7.56 9.46 -4.30
CA ARG A 12 -6.29 8.82 -4.67
C ARG A 12 -5.98 7.61 -3.80
N ARG A 13 -6.26 7.65 -2.50
CA ARG A 13 -6.03 6.53 -1.58
C ARG A 13 -6.93 5.34 -1.91
N LEU A 14 -8.22 5.59 -2.13
CA LEU A 14 -9.18 4.55 -2.54
C LEU A 14 -8.74 3.89 -3.86
N LEU A 15 -8.29 4.71 -4.80
CA LEU A 15 -7.78 4.21 -6.07
C LEU A 15 -6.46 3.44 -5.90
N ALA A 16 -5.56 3.89 -5.02
CA ALA A 16 -4.31 3.18 -4.74
C ALA A 16 -4.55 1.81 -4.09
N GLU A 17 -5.50 1.73 -3.16
CA GLU A 17 -5.94 0.48 -2.54
C GLU A 17 -6.50 -0.50 -3.58
N LYS A 18 -7.40 -0.03 -4.45
CA LYS A 18 -7.98 -0.84 -5.54
C LYS A 18 -6.92 -1.49 -6.44
N TYR A 19 -5.81 -0.81 -6.72
CA TYR A 19 -4.78 -1.29 -7.64
C TYR A 19 -3.49 -1.76 -6.94
N GLU A 20 -3.50 -1.91 -5.62
CA GLU A 20 -2.30 -2.24 -4.84
C GLU A 20 -1.68 -3.56 -5.30
N LEU A 21 -2.49 -4.62 -5.30
CA LEU A 21 -2.04 -5.98 -5.63
C LEU A 21 -1.49 -6.05 -7.06
N ARG A 22 -2.23 -5.52 -8.04
CA ARG A 22 -1.82 -5.52 -9.45
C ARG A 22 -0.50 -4.78 -9.65
N ARG A 23 -0.29 -3.63 -8.99
CA ARG A 23 0.97 -2.89 -9.06
C ARG A 23 2.12 -3.65 -8.42
N LYS A 24 1.90 -4.31 -7.28
CA LYS A 24 2.92 -5.14 -6.62
C LYS A 24 3.36 -6.29 -7.52
N LEU A 25 2.41 -7.03 -8.10
CA LEU A 25 2.67 -8.12 -9.02
C LEU A 25 3.45 -7.66 -10.26
N TYR A 26 2.98 -6.62 -10.96
CA TYR A 26 3.68 -6.16 -12.17
C TYR A 26 5.08 -5.61 -11.88
N LYS A 27 5.28 -4.97 -10.72
CA LYS A 27 6.60 -4.52 -10.29
C LYS A 27 7.55 -5.67 -9.98
N ALA A 28 7.07 -6.75 -9.37
CA ALA A 28 7.87 -7.95 -9.12
C ALA A 28 8.38 -8.53 -10.45
N PHE A 29 7.46 -8.92 -11.34
CA PHE A 29 7.82 -9.48 -12.65
C PHE A 29 8.68 -8.55 -13.53
N SER A 30 8.52 -7.23 -13.41
CA SER A 30 9.35 -6.28 -14.16
C SER A 30 10.78 -6.15 -13.61
N LYS A 31 10.99 -6.50 -12.34
CA LYS A 31 12.28 -6.37 -11.63
C LYS A 31 13.06 -7.68 -11.62
N ASP A 32 12.38 -8.81 -11.68
CA ASP A 32 13.01 -10.13 -11.68
C ASP A 32 13.95 -10.29 -12.88
N THR A 33 15.20 -10.70 -12.63
CA THR A 33 16.24 -10.82 -13.66
C THR A 33 16.20 -12.13 -14.41
N ASP A 34 15.60 -13.17 -13.81
CA ASP A 34 15.60 -14.54 -14.32
C ASP A 34 14.57 -14.76 -15.43
N LEU A 35 13.56 -13.88 -15.51
CA LEU A 35 12.55 -13.94 -16.56
C LEU A 35 13.10 -13.42 -17.91
N PRO A 36 12.63 -13.99 -19.03
CA PRO A 36 12.99 -13.53 -20.35
C PRO A 36 12.60 -12.06 -20.55
N ASN A 37 13.40 -11.34 -21.35
CA ASN A 37 13.26 -9.89 -21.52
C ASN A 37 11.87 -9.47 -22.00
N ASP A 38 11.28 -10.25 -22.91
CA ASP A 38 9.96 -9.98 -23.49
C ASP A 38 8.85 -9.97 -22.43
N VAL A 39 8.92 -10.88 -21.46
CA VAL A 39 7.94 -10.95 -20.37
C VAL A 39 8.08 -9.74 -19.45
N ARG A 40 9.32 -9.36 -19.12
CA ARG A 40 9.60 -8.16 -18.31
C ARG A 40 9.07 -6.90 -18.97
N GLU A 41 9.29 -6.75 -20.27
CA GLU A 41 8.83 -5.58 -21.02
C GLU A 41 7.30 -5.53 -21.10
N LYS A 42 6.62 -6.68 -21.33
CA LYS A 42 5.16 -6.76 -21.25
C LYS A 42 4.61 -6.28 -19.89
N HIS A 43 5.27 -6.63 -18.78
CA HIS A 43 4.85 -6.20 -17.45
C HIS A 43 5.15 -4.72 -17.19
N ARG A 44 6.21 -4.15 -17.77
CA ARG A 44 6.49 -2.70 -17.74
C ARG A 44 5.43 -1.91 -18.50
N CYS A 45 5.03 -2.35 -19.69
CA CYS A 45 3.91 -1.75 -20.44
C CYS A 45 2.62 -1.80 -19.62
N LYS A 46 2.25 -2.97 -19.08
CA LYS A 46 1.06 -3.13 -18.22
C LYS A 46 1.10 -2.23 -16.97
N LEU A 47 2.27 -1.96 -16.43
CA LEU A 47 2.45 -1.05 -15.28
C LEU A 47 2.27 0.41 -15.68
N ALA A 48 2.68 0.79 -16.89
CA ALA A 48 2.49 2.12 -17.46
C ALA A 48 1.02 2.41 -17.80
N ASP A 49 0.26 1.39 -18.24
CA ASP A 49 -1.17 1.50 -18.56
C ASP A 49 -2.04 1.81 -17.33
N LEU A 50 -1.57 1.48 -16.13
CA LEU A 50 -2.31 1.73 -14.90
C LEU A 50 -2.44 3.24 -14.61
N PRO A 51 -3.57 3.69 -14.05
CA PRO A 51 -3.80 5.10 -13.77
C PRO A 51 -2.71 5.66 -12.85
N ARG A 52 -2.08 6.78 -13.25
CA ARG A 52 -0.94 7.39 -12.53
C ARG A 52 -1.23 7.72 -11.06
N ASN A 53 -2.49 8.03 -10.73
CA ASN A 53 -2.96 8.33 -9.37
C ASN A 53 -3.09 7.10 -8.45
N SER A 54 -2.96 5.88 -8.98
CA SER A 54 -2.98 4.63 -8.20
C SER A 54 -1.72 4.39 -7.37
N SER A 55 -0.68 5.19 -7.53
CA SER A 55 0.55 5.01 -6.78
C SER A 55 0.44 5.63 -5.39
N PHE A 56 0.66 4.85 -4.33
CA PHE A 56 0.72 5.33 -2.95
C PHE A 56 1.70 6.49 -2.73
N THR A 57 2.77 6.56 -3.52
CA THR A 57 3.75 7.67 -3.51
C THR A 57 3.11 9.04 -3.75
N ARG A 58 1.94 9.11 -4.41
CA ARG A 58 1.24 10.37 -4.70
C ARG A 58 0.27 10.82 -3.60
N ALA A 59 -0.06 9.93 -2.67
CA ALA A 59 -0.91 10.30 -1.54
C ALA A 59 -0.09 11.14 -0.54
N VAL A 60 -0.69 12.19 0.00
CA VAL A 60 -0.03 13.08 0.97
C VAL A 60 -0.79 13.04 2.28
N ASN A 61 -0.05 12.94 3.38
CA ASN A 61 -0.64 13.03 4.72
C ASN A 61 -1.04 14.49 5.01
N ARG A 62 -2.33 14.80 4.85
CA ARG A 62 -2.92 16.11 5.14
C ARG A 62 -3.53 16.15 6.54
N CYS A 63 -3.58 17.35 7.12
CA CYS A 63 -4.33 17.63 8.33
C CYS A 63 -5.83 17.43 8.10
N VAL A 64 -6.51 16.74 9.02
CA VAL A 64 -7.95 16.47 8.94
C VAL A 64 -8.77 17.77 9.02
N PHE A 65 -8.42 18.66 9.95
CA PHE A 65 -9.17 19.90 10.20
C PHE A 65 -8.92 20.98 9.15
N THR A 66 -7.65 21.18 8.75
CA THR A 66 -7.24 22.35 7.95
C THR A 66 -6.76 22.01 6.54
N GLY A 67 -6.60 20.72 6.20
CA GLY A 67 -6.09 20.28 4.89
C GLY A 67 -4.64 20.65 4.59
N ARG A 68 -3.91 21.19 5.58
CA ARG A 68 -2.48 21.52 5.48
C ARG A 68 -1.68 20.27 5.15
N ALA A 69 -0.84 20.35 4.12
CA ALA A 69 -0.09 19.20 3.59
C ALA A 69 1.25 18.93 4.31
N ARG A 70 1.78 19.90 5.05
CA ARG A 70 3.11 19.86 5.65
C ARG A 70 3.02 20.05 7.17
N SER A 71 4.01 19.51 7.86
CA SER A 71 4.10 19.55 9.33
C SER A 71 2.85 18.97 9.99
N VAL A 72 2.48 17.76 9.57
CA VAL A 72 1.38 16.97 10.10
C VAL A 72 1.97 15.84 10.94
N TYR A 73 1.56 15.73 12.20
CA TYR A 73 1.93 14.60 13.04
C TYR A 73 1.18 13.35 12.56
N GLN A 74 1.92 12.29 12.19
CA GLN A 74 1.33 11.09 11.57
C GLN A 74 0.39 10.34 12.52
N MET A 75 0.71 10.29 13.81
CA MET A 75 -0.08 9.59 14.84
C MET A 75 -1.49 10.17 14.97
N PHE A 76 -1.60 11.50 14.96
CA PHE A 76 -2.86 12.22 15.21
C PHE A 76 -3.52 12.76 13.94
N ARG A 77 -2.79 12.76 12.81
CA ARG A 77 -3.18 13.40 11.54
C ARG A 77 -3.62 14.87 11.68
N VAL A 78 -3.00 15.59 12.62
CA VAL A 78 -3.20 17.05 12.80
C VAL A 78 -1.96 17.85 12.44
N SER A 79 -2.18 19.07 11.94
CA SER A 79 -1.09 20.02 11.70
C SER A 79 -0.53 20.57 13.02
N ARG A 80 0.73 21.01 13.01
CA ARG A 80 1.37 21.67 14.16
C ARG A 80 0.59 22.84 14.78
N ILE A 81 -0.17 23.59 13.97
CA ILE A 81 -0.92 24.76 14.44
C ILE A 81 -2.13 24.31 15.25
N VAL A 82 -2.90 23.38 14.70
CA VAL A 82 -4.06 22.77 15.37
C VAL A 82 -3.60 22.02 16.62
N PHE A 83 -2.48 21.31 16.54
CA PHE A 83 -1.91 20.62 17.69
C PHE A 83 -1.59 21.60 18.84
N ARG A 84 -0.94 22.73 18.54
CA ARG A 84 -0.64 23.76 19.55
C ARG A 84 -1.91 24.38 20.13
N ASP A 85 -2.89 24.70 19.30
CA ASP A 85 -4.17 25.27 19.74
C ASP A 85 -4.94 24.29 20.64
N LEU A 86 -4.97 23.00 20.29
CA LEU A 86 -5.52 21.94 21.13
C LEU A 86 -4.76 21.80 22.46
N ALA A 87 -3.43 21.93 22.43
CA ALA A 87 -2.59 21.86 23.62
C ALA A 87 -2.75 23.08 24.55
N SER A 88 -2.99 24.27 24.00
CA SER A 88 -3.19 25.49 24.78
C SER A 88 -4.58 25.58 25.42
N ARG A 89 -5.60 24.97 24.81
CA ARG A 89 -6.99 25.01 25.30
C ARG A 89 -7.28 24.06 26.49
N ALA A 90 -6.25 23.49 27.13
CA ALA A 90 -6.37 22.47 28.19
C ALA A 90 -7.21 21.23 27.81
N ASN A 91 -7.57 21.07 26.53
CA ASN A 91 -8.31 19.92 26.00
C ASN A 91 -7.35 18.80 25.53
N CYS A 92 -6.13 18.87 26.03
CA CYS A 92 -5.00 18.07 25.63
C CYS A 92 -5.00 16.76 26.42
N LEU A 93 -5.04 15.66 25.69
CA LEU A 93 -4.64 14.32 26.14
C LEU A 93 -5.65 13.54 27.00
N LYS A 94 -6.96 13.79 26.88
CA LYS A 94 -7.96 12.70 26.96
C LYS A 94 -8.20 12.01 25.61
N VAL A 95 -7.33 12.22 24.63
CA VAL A 95 -7.14 11.28 23.54
C VAL A 95 -6.17 10.19 23.99
N GLY A 96 -6.60 9.40 24.98
CA GLY A 96 -6.20 8.00 25.03
C GLY A 96 -6.64 7.32 23.73
N PRO A 97 -6.16 6.10 23.43
CA PRO A 97 -6.45 5.41 22.18
C PRO A 97 -7.91 4.95 22.13
N LEU A 98 -8.85 5.89 22.02
CA LEU A 98 -10.22 5.62 21.61
C LEU A 98 -10.29 5.76 20.09
N PHE A 99 -9.56 4.88 19.39
CA PHE A 99 -10.12 4.21 18.22
C PHE A 99 -9.56 2.79 18.18
N PRO A 100 -10.42 1.77 17.98
CA PRO A 100 -10.07 0.37 18.13
C PRO A 100 -8.94 -0.02 17.19
N SER A 101 -8.19 -1.03 17.59
CA SER A 101 -7.26 -1.85 16.82
C SER A 101 -7.64 -2.09 15.34
N ALA A 102 -7.55 -1.10 14.44
CA ALA A 102 -7.81 -1.30 13.00
C ALA A 102 -7.42 -0.14 12.05
N ILE A 103 -6.63 0.87 12.44
CA ILE A 103 -6.06 1.80 11.42
C ILE A 103 -4.60 2.09 11.76
N ASN A 104 -3.72 1.22 11.26
CA ASN A 104 -2.27 1.40 11.27
C ASN A 104 -1.87 2.76 10.65
N PRO A 105 -1.24 3.70 11.40
CA PRO A 105 -0.93 5.03 10.86
C PRO A 105 0.32 5.07 9.95
N ASN A 106 1.05 3.96 9.80
CA ASN A 106 2.12 3.77 8.80
C ASN A 106 2.35 2.29 8.40
N HIS A 107 1.47 1.37 8.75
CA HIS A 107 1.83 -0.04 8.75
C HIS A 107 1.00 -0.88 7.75
N SER A 108 1.60 -1.04 6.57
CA SER A 108 1.58 -2.28 5.79
C SER A 108 2.93 -2.53 5.09
N TYR A 109 4.05 -2.28 5.79
CA TYR A 109 5.36 -2.85 5.44
C TYR A 109 5.83 -3.97 6.40
N GLN A 110 5.04 -4.32 7.42
CA GLN A 110 5.34 -5.40 8.37
C GLN A 110 4.22 -6.46 8.46
N LYS A 111 2.98 -6.20 7.98
CA LYS A 111 1.95 -7.24 7.77
C LYS A 111 2.08 -7.99 6.43
N TYR A 112 2.93 -7.54 5.52
CA TYR A 112 3.12 -8.17 4.20
C TYR A 112 4.28 -9.18 4.14
N TYR A 113 4.95 -9.48 5.26
CA TYR A 113 5.96 -10.55 5.30
C TYR A 113 5.55 -11.76 6.14
N ALA A 114 4.38 -11.72 6.81
CA ALA A 114 3.89 -12.84 7.62
C ALA A 114 2.81 -13.71 6.94
N TRP A 115 2.27 -13.27 5.79
CA TRP A 115 1.26 -14.01 5.01
C TRP A 115 1.72 -14.36 3.57
N ILE A 116 2.94 -13.98 3.16
CA ILE A 116 3.52 -14.41 1.87
C ILE A 116 4.10 -15.84 1.93
N VAL A 117 3.86 -16.54 3.05
CA VAL A 117 4.03 -18.00 3.11
C VAL A 117 2.67 -18.64 3.41
N ASP A 118 1.62 -18.16 2.74
CA ASP A 118 0.41 -18.96 2.59
C ASP A 118 0.82 -20.24 1.85
N THR A 119 0.77 -21.33 2.60
CA THR A 119 1.29 -22.67 2.30
C THR A 119 0.73 -23.26 1.00
N GLU A 120 -0.34 -22.71 0.44
CA GLU A 120 -1.03 -23.24 -0.73
C GLU A 120 -0.30 -22.97 -2.06
N ILE A 121 0.39 -21.84 -2.22
CA ILE A 121 1.10 -21.53 -3.49
C ILE A 121 2.38 -22.37 -3.62
N LEU A 122 3.08 -22.60 -2.51
CA LEU A 122 4.26 -23.50 -2.49
C LEU A 122 3.86 -24.97 -2.62
N GLU A 123 2.69 -25.35 -2.13
CA GLU A 123 2.13 -26.69 -2.31
C GLU A 123 1.71 -26.93 -3.77
N ALA A 124 1.05 -25.95 -4.41
CA ALA A 124 0.71 -26.02 -5.84
C ALA A 124 1.95 -26.08 -6.75
N LEU A 125 3.02 -25.35 -6.42
CA LEU A 125 4.30 -25.41 -7.15
C LEU A 125 5.06 -26.73 -6.91
N LYS A 126 4.97 -27.32 -5.71
CA LYS A 126 5.49 -28.67 -5.45
C LYS A 126 4.75 -29.73 -6.27
N TYR A 127 3.42 -29.66 -6.38
CA TYR A 127 2.64 -30.59 -7.20
C TYR A 127 2.98 -30.49 -8.70
N LEU A 128 3.20 -29.29 -9.23
CA LEU A 128 3.61 -29.10 -10.64
C LEU A 128 5.03 -29.64 -10.93
N LEU A 129 5.97 -29.47 -10.00
CA LEU A 129 7.33 -30.03 -10.14
C LEU A 129 7.37 -31.55 -9.92
N LEU A 130 6.49 -32.11 -9.09
CA LEU A 130 6.37 -33.55 -8.89
C LEU A 130 5.71 -34.25 -10.10
N PHE A 131 4.68 -33.65 -10.70
CA PHE A 131 4.04 -34.15 -11.92
C PHE A 131 4.97 -34.12 -13.13
N GLY A 132 5.85 -33.10 -13.24
CA GLY A 132 6.85 -33.03 -14.31
C GLY A 132 7.85 -34.19 -14.29
N ARG A 133 8.30 -34.62 -13.11
CA ARG A 133 9.23 -35.76 -12.96
C ARG A 133 8.60 -37.13 -13.24
N VAL A 134 7.29 -37.28 -13.05
CA VAL A 134 6.58 -38.55 -13.35
C VAL A 134 6.46 -38.76 -14.87
N LEU A 135 6.29 -37.69 -15.65
CA LEU A 135 6.23 -37.75 -17.12
C LEU A 135 7.57 -38.05 -17.79
N GLU A 136 8.70 -37.74 -17.15
CA GLU A 136 10.04 -38.13 -17.62
C GLU A 136 10.39 -39.59 -17.31
N SER A 137 9.65 -40.25 -16.40
CA SER A 137 9.89 -41.64 -15.99
C SER A 137 9.04 -42.70 -16.71
N LEU A 138 8.11 -42.26 -17.57
CA LEU A 138 7.22 -43.10 -18.37
C LEU A 138 7.51 -43.02 -19.88
N GLY A 139 8.64 -42.44 -20.25
CA GLY A 139 9.19 -42.40 -21.61
C GLY A 139 10.40 -43.31 -21.75
#